data_AF-A0A0F8YFP3-F1
#
_entry.id   AF-A0A0F8YFP3-F1
#
_cell.length_a   1.000
_cell.length_b   1.000
_cell.length_c   1.000
_cell.angle_alpha   90.00
_cell.angle_beta   90.00
_cell.angle_gamma   90.00
#
_symmetry.space_group_name_H-M   'P 1'
#
loop_
_entity.id
_entity.type
_entity.pdbx_description
1 polymer ?
#
loop_
_entity_poly.entity_id
_entity_poly.type
_entity_poly.pdbx_seq_one_letter_code
_entity_poly.pdbx_strand_id
1 'polypeptide(L)' 'MERIPVAILGATGTVGQKFILLLEDHPFFEITEL' A
#
# COMPACT_ATOMS: atom_id res chain seq x y z
N MET A 1 -16.14 6.89 5.50
CA MET A 1 -15.70 5.48 5.58
C MET A 1 -14.28 5.51 6.11
N GLU A 2 -13.96 4.65 7.06
CA GLU A 2 -12.59 4.46 7.56
C GLU A 2 -11.82 3.61 6.52
N ARG A 3 -10.56 3.95 6.24
CA ARG A 3 -9.73 3.20 5.29
C ARG A 3 -9.25 1.91 5.94
N ILE A 4 -9.07 0.86 5.14
CA ILE A 4 -8.60 -0.45 5.60
C ILE A 4 -7.06 -0.40 5.67
N PRO A 5 -6.45 -0.62 6.84
CA PRO A 5 -5.00 -0.62 6.99
C PRO A 5 -4.40 -1.88 6.35
N VAL A 6 -3.32 -1.71 5.59
CA VAL A 6 -2.60 -2.80 4.92
C VAL A 6 -1.08 -2.65 5.07
N ALA A 7 -0.36 -3.76 4.97
CA ALA A 7 1.09 -3.80 4.97
C ALA A 7 1.61 -4.38 3.63
N ILE A 8 2.75 -3.88 3.15
CA ILE A 8 3.39 -4.37 1.92
C ILE A 8 4.68 -5.09 2.28
N LEU A 9 4.68 -6.43 2.29
CA LEU A 9 5.91 -7.18 2.49
C LEU A 9 6.80 -7.14 1.24
N GLY A 10 8.09 -6.85 1.42
CA GLY A 10 9.04 -6.75 0.31
C GLY A 10 8.88 -5.47 -0.50
N ALA A 11 8.59 -4.35 0.17
CA ALA A 11 8.39 -3.02 -0.42
C ALA A 11 9.52 -2.57 -1.36
N THR A 12 10.75 -3.05 -1.17
CA THR A 12 11.91 -2.68 -2.00
C THR A 12 11.94 -3.36 -3.37
N GLY A 13 11.24 -4.48 -3.56
CA GLY A 13 11.16 -5.18 -4.83
C GLY A 13 10.25 -4.47 -5.84
N THR A 14 10.40 -4.80 -7.12
CA THR A 14 9.59 -4.19 -8.21
C THR A 14 8.08 -4.35 -8.00
N VAL A 15 7.65 -5.44 -7.36
CA VAL A 15 6.24 -5.67 -7.02
C VAL A 15 5.78 -4.75 -5.89
N GLY A 16 6.57 -4.64 -4.82
CA GLY A 16 6.27 -3.78 -3.68
C GLY A 16 6.17 -2.29 -4.07
N GLN A 17 7.14 -1.81 -4.86
CA GLN A 17 7.12 -0.43 -5.36
C GLN A 17 5.89 -0.12 -6.22
N LYS A 18 5.42 -1.09 -7.02
CA LYS A 18 4.18 -0.93 -7.79
C LYS A 18 2.95 -0.87 -6.89
N PHE A 19 2.89 -1.67 -5.84
CA PHE A 19 1.80 -1.60 -4.87
C PHE A 19 1.76 -0.25 -4.15
N ILE A 20 2.91 0.30 -3.77
CA ILE A 20 2.99 1.64 -3.17
C ILE A 20 2.35 2.67 -4.11
N LEU A 21 2.73 2.67 -5.38
CA LEU A 21 2.21 3.64 -6.36
C LEU A 21 0.71 3.47 -6.61
N LEU A 22 0.21 2.24 -6.67
CA LEU A 22 -1.21 1.96 -6.90
C LEU A 22 -2.08 2.33 -5.70
N LEU A 23 -1.50 2.37 -4.50
CA LEU A 23 -2.21 2.59 -3.24
C LEU A 23 -2.09 4.03 -2.71
N GLU A 24 -1.26 4.89 -3.32
CA GLU A 24 -0.93 6.26 -2.86
C GLU A 24 -2.17 7.13 -2.58
N ASP A 25 -3.28 6.92 -3.29
CA ASP A 25 -4.55 7.63 -3.08
C ASP A 25 -5.78 6.70 -3.15
N HIS A 26 -5.62 5.45 -2.72
CA HIS A 26 -6.69 4.48 -2.89
C HIS A 26 -7.89 4.80 -1.97
N PRO A 27 -9.14 4.77 -2.47
CA PRO A 27 -10.32 5.16 -1.69
C PRO A 27 -10.61 4.24 -0.49
N PHE A 28 -10.07 3.02 -0.52
CA PHE A 28 -10.37 1.99 0.47
C PHE A 28 -9.18 1.56 1.32
N PHE A 29 -7.94 1.80 0.88
CA PHE A 29 -6.75 1.21 1.51
C PHE A 29 -5.79 2.31 1.95
N GLU A 30 -5.15 2.09 3.08
CA GLU A 30 -4.09 2.93 3.62
C GLU A 30 -2.91 2.06 4.00
N ILE A 31 -1.72 2.37 3.47
CA ILE A 31 -0.50 1.64 3.80
C ILE A 31 -0.03 2.11 5.18
N THR A 32 0.02 1.19 6.14
CA THR A 32 0.47 1.50 7.51
C THR A 32 1.86 0.94 7.83
N GLU A 33 2.35 -0.04 7.06
CA GLU A 33 3.66 -0.68 7.24
C GLU A 33 4.27 -1.17 5.90
N LEU A 34 5.60 -1.27 5.82
CA LEU A 34 6.40 -1.63 4.62
C LEU A 34 7.39 -2.78 4.86
#